data_AF-A0A536V7S6-F1
#
_entry.id   AF-A0A536V7S6-F1
#
_cell.length_a   1.000
_cell.length_b   1.000
_cell.length_c   1.000
_cell.angle_alpha   90.00
_cell.angle_beta   90.00
_cell.angle_gamma   90.00
#
_symmetry.space_group_name_H-M   'P 1'
#
loop_
_entity.id
_entity.type
_entity.pdbx_description
1 polymer ?
#
loop_
_entity_poly.entity_id
_entity_poly.type
_entity_poly.pdbx_seq_one_letter_code
_entity_poly.pdbx_strand_id
1 'polypeptide(L)'
;MLTLAEIESTLQIEFELRLEALDEPALRQLLADAAELRRQAPYHLSLAEARGIVDATLAEMLARHTPSPAPAPEPPWPWSQLVGWLWTPLR
;
A
#
# COMPACT_ATOMS: atom_id res chain seq x y z
N MET A 1 -2.27 22.37 -23.53
CA MET A 1 -2.64 23.09 -22.30
C MET A 1 -3.11 22.06 -21.31
N LEU A 2 -2.62 22.10 -20.07
CA LEU A 2 -3.13 21.24 -19.00
C LEU A 2 -4.42 21.84 -18.44
N THR A 3 -5.37 20.98 -18.13
CA THR A 3 -6.59 21.31 -17.40
C THR A 3 -6.30 21.47 -15.91
N LEU A 4 -7.18 22.16 -15.18
CA LEU A 4 -7.05 22.31 -13.73
C LEU A 4 -7.00 20.95 -13.01
N ALA A 5 -7.83 20.01 -13.44
CA ALA A 5 -7.87 18.66 -12.88
C ALA A 5 -6.55 17.89 -13.08
N GLU A 6 -5.89 18.08 -14.22
CA GLU A 6 -4.56 17.48 -14.46
C GLU A 6 -3.49 18.11 -13.56
N ILE A 7 -3.57 19.41 -13.30
CA ILE A 7 -2.65 20.10 -12.38
C ILE A 7 -2.87 19.60 -10.95
N GLU A 8 -4.12 19.53 -10.49
CA GLU A 8 -4.46 19.03 -9.15
C GLU A 8 -3.99 17.58 -8.96
N SER A 9 -4.25 16.72 -9.95
CA SER A 9 -3.77 15.33 -9.96
C SER A 9 -2.25 15.24 -9.89
N THR A 10 -1.53 16.05 -10.68
CA THR A 10 -0.06 16.08 -10.65
C THR A 10 0.46 16.47 -9.27
N LEU A 11 -0.12 17.49 -8.64
CA LEU A 11 0.29 17.94 -7.31
C LEU A 11 0.03 16.88 -6.23
N GLN A 12 -1.07 16.13 -6.35
CA GLN A 12 -1.35 15.03 -5.44
C GLN A 12 -0.33 13.90 -5.62
N ILE A 13 -0.02 13.50 -6.85
CA ILE A 13 1.00 12.49 -7.14
C ILE A 13 2.36 12.91 -6.59
N GLU A 14 2.78 14.15 -6.79
CA GLU A 14 4.03 14.69 -6.25
C GLU A 14 4.05 14.72 -4.71
N PHE A 15 2.89 14.90 -4.08
CA PHE A 15 2.76 14.82 -2.63
C PHE A 15 2.93 13.38 -2.14
N GLU A 16 2.23 12.41 -2.74
CA GLU A 16 2.34 10.99 -2.41
C GLU A 16 3.78 10.48 -2.59
N LEU A 17 4.43 10.79 -3.71
CA LEU A 17 5.82 10.42 -3.97
C LEU A 17 6.80 11.00 -2.93
N ARG A 18 6.55 12.23 -2.46
CA ARG A 18 7.36 12.81 -1.37
C ARG A 18 7.17 12.07 -0.07
N LEU A 19 5.94 11.66 0.26
CA LEU A 19 5.66 10.90 1.48
C LEU A 19 6.32 9.52 1.44
N GLU A 20 6.31 8.84 0.30
CA GLU A 20 6.98 7.54 0.13
C GLU A 20 8.50 7.61 0.32
N ALA A 21 9.10 8.77 0.06
CA ALA A 21 10.52 9.02 0.26
C ALA A 21 10.90 9.35 1.71
N LEU A 22 9.92 9.57 2.59
CA LEU A 22 10.16 9.82 4.01
C LEU A 22 10.26 8.51 4.78
N ASP A 23 10.96 8.54 5.92
CA ASP A 23 11.00 7.42 6.86
C ASP A 23 9.80 7.47 7.84
N GLU A 24 9.51 6.33 8.46
CA GLU A 24 8.48 6.15 9.49
C GLU A 24 8.42 7.26 10.56
N PRO A 25 9.52 7.68 11.22
CA PRO A 25 9.48 8.76 12.21
C PRO A 25 9.10 10.11 11.60
N ALA A 26 9.48 10.38 10.35
CA ALA A 26 9.14 11.63 9.67
C ALA A 26 7.65 11.68 9.32
N LEU A 27 7.08 10.56 8.85
CA LEU A 27 5.62 10.46 8.63
C LEU A 27 4.84 10.64 9.93
N ARG A 28 5.28 10.05 11.04
CA ARG A 28 4.64 10.26 12.36
C ARG A 28 4.76 11.69 12.86
N GLN A 29 5.91 12.33 12.65
CA GLN A 29 6.09 13.74 12.99
C GLN A 29 5.14 14.63 12.18
N LEU A 30 4.97 14.33 10.89
CA LEU A 30 4.05 15.06 10.02
C LEU A 30 2.58 14.90 10.45
N LEU A 31 2.19 13.71 10.92
CA LEU A 31 0.86 13.47 11.49
C LEU A 31 0.64 14.19 12.84
N ALA A 32 1.71 14.40 13.61
CA ALA A 32 1.67 15.10 14.88
C ALA A 32 1.64 16.63 14.70
N ASP A 33 2.20 17.16 13.61
CA ASP A 33 2.23 18.59 13.30
C ASP A 33 1.29 18.93 12.13
N ALA A 34 0.04 19.26 12.49
CA ALA A 34 -0.98 19.68 11.53
C ALA A 34 -0.61 20.95 10.74
N ALA A 35 0.21 21.84 11.30
CA ALA A 35 0.63 23.07 10.63
C ALA A 35 1.69 22.77 9.57
N GLU A 36 2.65 21.89 9.88
CA GLU A 36 3.61 21.38 8.89
C GLU A 36 2.90 20.61 7.78
N LEU A 37 1.97 19.71 8.12
CA LEU A 37 1.19 18.98 7.13
C LEU A 37 0.43 19.93 6.19
N ARG A 38 -0.22 20.97 6.73
CA ARG A 38 -0.94 21.95 5.91
C ARG A 38 -0.01 22.75 4.99
N ARG A 39 1.23 23.00 5.39
CA ARG A 39 2.22 23.70 4.55
C ARG A 39 2.71 22.85 3.39
N GLN A 40 2.80 21.53 3.58
CA GLN A 40 3.32 20.61 2.57
C GLN A 40 2.25 20.04 1.63
N ALA A 41 1.01 19.98 2.11
CA ALA A 41 -0.12 19.44 1.37
C ALA A 41 -0.50 20.32 0.16
N PRO A 42 -0.91 19.72 -0.96
CA PRO A 42 -1.54 20.43 -2.07
C PRO A 42 -2.68 21.33 -1.60
N TYR A 43 -2.78 22.54 -2.18
CA TYR A 43 -3.74 23.55 -1.74
C TYR A 43 -5.21 23.10 -1.86
N HIS A 44 -5.50 22.25 -2.85
CA HIS A 44 -6.83 21.73 -3.14
C HIS A 44 -7.27 20.63 -2.18
N LEU A 45 -6.32 20.00 -1.46
CA LEU A 45 -6.64 19.02 -0.43
C LEU A 45 -7.00 19.72 0.88
N SER A 46 -8.02 19.19 1.55
CA SER A 46 -8.30 19.49 2.95
C SER A 46 -7.23 18.86 3.84
N LEU A 47 -7.12 19.38 5.08
CA LEU A 47 -6.21 18.80 6.07
C LEU A 47 -6.54 17.34 6.39
N ALA A 48 -7.83 16.97 6.36
CA ALA A 48 -8.27 15.60 6.61
C ALA A 48 -7.85 14.65 5.48
N GLU A 49 -7.99 15.07 4.22
CA GLU A 49 -7.54 14.30 3.06
C GLU A 49 -6.01 14.14 3.08
N ALA A 50 -5.28 15.23 3.29
CA ALA A 50 -3.82 15.17 3.40
C ALA A 50 -3.37 14.24 4.52
N ARG A 51 -4.04 14.28 5.68
CA ARG A 51 -3.74 13.37 6.80
C ARG A 51 -4.04 11.92 6.44
N GLY A 52 -5.17 11.65 5.77
CA GLY A 52 -5.54 10.31 5.33
C GLY A 52 -4.50 9.71 4.37
N ILE A 53 -3.94 10.52 3.48
CA ILE A 53 -2.86 10.08 2.58
C ILE A 53 -1.60 9.71 3.39
N VAL A 54 -1.17 10.57 4.32
CA VAL A 54 0.01 10.30 5.18
C VAL A 54 -0.19 9.04 6.05
N ASP A 55 -1.37 8.88 6.63
CA ASP A 55 -1.74 7.69 7.42
C ASP A 55 -1.69 6.42 6.55
N ALA A 56 -2.20 6.47 5.32
CA ALA A 56 -2.15 5.36 4.38
C ALA A 56 -0.70 4.99 4.00
N THR A 57 0.13 5.97 3.66
CA THR A 57 1.56 5.73 3.35
C THR A 57 2.30 5.11 4.53
N LEU A 58 2.04 5.59 5.76
CA LEU A 58 2.62 5.02 6.98
C LEU A 58 2.15 3.57 7.19
N ALA A 59 0.87 3.29 6.99
CA ALA A 59 0.31 1.94 7.12
C ALA A 59 0.95 0.97 6.11
N GLU A 60 1.10 1.38 4.85
CA GLU A 60 1.77 0.57 3.82
C GLU A 60 3.25 0.35 4.12
N MET A 61 3.95 1.36 4.61
CA MET A 61 5.34 1.22 5.07
C MET A 61 5.44 0.17 6.17
N LEU A 62 4.61 0.26 7.20
CA LEU A 62 4.60 -0.72 8.30
C LEU A 62 4.20 -2.12 7.83
N ALA A 63 3.29 -2.23 6.86
CA ALA A 63 2.89 -3.50 6.27
C ALA A 63 4.05 -4.19 5.51
N ARG A 64 4.95 -3.41 4.86
CA ARG A 64 6.15 -3.95 4.20
C ARG A 64 7.21 -4.47 5.18
N HIS A 65 7.27 -3.90 6.38
CA HIS A 65 8.24 -4.26 7.42
C HIS A 65 7.74 -5.38 8.34
N THR A 66 6.43 -5.61 8.37
CA THR A 66 5.88 -6.80 9.00
C THR A 66 6.17 -7.97 8.05
N PRO A 67 6.90 -9.02 8.46
CA PRO A 67 6.93 -10.23 7.67
C PRO A 67 5.49 -10.69 7.59
N SER A 68 4.89 -10.51 6.41
CA SER A 68 3.60 -11.12 6.08
C SER A 68 3.72 -12.57 6.56
N PRO A 69 2.85 -13.06 7.48
CA PRO A 69 2.86 -14.47 7.79
C PRO A 69 2.67 -15.15 6.45
N ALA A 70 3.73 -15.81 5.97
CA ALA A 70 3.72 -16.48 4.70
C ALA A 70 2.42 -17.29 4.64
N PRO A 71 1.65 -17.25 3.53
CA PRO A 71 0.54 -18.16 3.40
C PRO A 71 1.10 -19.55 3.70
N ALA A 72 0.53 -20.21 4.71
CA ALA A 72 0.94 -21.55 5.10
C ALA A 72 1.12 -22.38 3.82
N PRO A 73 2.20 -23.16 3.68
CA PRO A 73 2.51 -23.82 2.42
C PRO A 73 1.27 -24.56 1.93
N GLU A 74 0.73 -24.08 0.80
CA GLU A 74 -0.37 -24.75 0.13
C GLU A 74 0.09 -26.18 -0.13
N PRO A 75 -0.67 -27.21 0.29
CA PRO A 75 -0.31 -28.58 -0.03
C PRO A 75 -0.24 -28.67 -1.57
N PRO A 76 0.87 -29.19 -2.13
CA PRO A 76 1.02 -29.25 -3.57
C PRO A 76 -0.14 -30.05 -4.13
N TRP A 77 -0.79 -29.47 -5.15
CA TRP A 77 -1.69 -30.06 -6.14
C TRP A 77 -1.83 -31.61 -6.09
N PRO A 78 -3.06 -32.15 -6.18
CA PRO A 78 -3.36 -33.52 -5.80
C PRO A 78 -2.96 -34.54 -6.88
N TRP A 79 -1.67 -34.85 -6.98
CA TRP A 79 -1.23 -36.10 -7.63
C TRP A 79 -1.80 -37.34 -6.92
N SER A 80 -2.22 -37.20 -5.65
CA SER A 80 -2.92 -38.22 -4.88
C SER A 80 -4.25 -38.66 -5.51
N GLN A 81 -4.88 -37.85 -6.37
CA GLN A 81 -6.11 -38.21 -7.08
C GLN A 81 -5.85 -38.97 -8.40
N LEU A 82 -4.64 -38.89 -8.97
CA LEU A 82 -4.28 -39.58 -10.22
C LEU A 82 -3.74 -41.00 -9.98
N VAL A 83 -3.12 -41.26 -8.82
CA VAL A 83 -2.57 -42.60 -8.51
C VAL A 83 -3.68 -43.63 -8.25
N GLY A 84 -4.86 -43.20 -7.79
CA GLY A 84 -6.00 -44.08 -7.57
C GLY A 84 -6.66 -44.62 -8.86
N TRP A 85 -6.40 -43.98 -10.01
CA TRP A 85 -7.01 -44.37 -11.30
C TRP A 85 -6.11 -45.26 -12.16
N LEU A 86 -4.82 -45.35 -11.84
CA LEU A 86 -3.86 -46.18 -12.59
C LEU A 86 -3.76 -47.63 -12.08
N TRP A 87 -4.46 -47.95 -10.99
CA TRP A 87 -4.46 -49.28 -10.35
C TRP A 87 -5.87 -49.85 -10.25
N THR A 88 -6.58 -49.97 -11.36
CA THR A 88 -7.65 -50.97 -11.50
C THR A 88 -7.00 -52.30 -11.92
N PRO A 89 -7.04 -53.35 -11.08
CA PRO A 89 -6.78 -54.69 -11.58
C PRO A 89 -7.95 -55.07 -12.48
N LEU A 90 -7.68 -55.15 -13.79
CA LEU A 90 -8.60 -55.75 -14.75
C LEU A 90 -8.75 -57.23 -14.34
N ARG A 91 -9.91 -57.58 -13.77
CA ARG A 91 -10.37 -58.96 -13.60
C ARG A 91 -11.63 -59.16 -14.41
#